data_AF-A0A3S3N7S9-F1
#
_entry.id   AF-A0A3S3N7S9-F1
#
_cell.length_a   1.000
_cell.length_b   1.000
_cell.length_c   1.000
_cell.angle_alpha   90.00
_cell.angle_beta   90.00
_cell.angle_gamma   90.00
#
_symmetry.space_group_name_H-M   'P 1'
#
loop_
_entity.id
_entity.type
_entity.pdbx_description
1 polymer ?
#
loop_
_entity_poly.entity_id
_entity_poly.type
_entity_poly.pdbx_seq_one_letter_code
_entity_poly.pdbx_strand_id
1 'polypeptide(L)'
;MCPFQICDMVAVARLLNLTLFVPELDKKSFWADPSTFGDIFDVRHFIDSLRDEIHIIKSLPKKFNRKTGGLLVMPPVSWSSEKYYLQQVLPLFSKYKVIHFNKTDTRLGNNGLSSELQKLRCRVNFQALKFTAQIEALGNKLVSILQEQGSFMTVHLRYEMDMLAFSGCTHGCSEDESQELKRMRFVAY
;
A
#
# COMPACT_ATOMS: atom_id res chain seq x y z
N MET A 1 -1.41 -9.27 1.11
CA MET A 1 -1.32 -7.78 1.21
C MET A 1 -0.11 -7.33 0.41
N CYS A 2 -0.32 -6.66 -0.72
CA CYS A 2 0.76 -6.25 -1.62
C CYS A 2 1.29 -4.87 -1.18
N PRO A 3 2.57 -4.72 -0.78
CA PRO A 3 3.13 -3.43 -0.34
C PRO A 3 3.20 -2.34 -1.43
N PHE A 4 2.74 -2.66 -2.65
CA PHE A 4 2.55 -1.71 -3.76
C PHE A 4 1.74 -0.46 -3.39
N GLN A 5 0.86 -0.54 -2.39
CA GLN A 5 -0.03 0.58 -2.02
C GLN A 5 0.73 1.72 -1.31
N ILE A 6 1.68 1.38 -0.43
CA ILE A 6 2.43 2.37 0.34
C ILE A 6 3.50 3.03 -0.54
N CYS A 7 4.17 2.24 -1.39
CA CYS A 7 5.19 2.79 -2.29
C CYS A 7 4.61 3.77 -3.32
N ASP A 8 3.38 3.53 -3.78
CA ASP A 8 2.68 4.45 -4.69
C ASP A 8 2.40 5.80 -4.00
N MET A 9 1.96 5.78 -2.74
CA MET A 9 1.68 7.02 -2.00
C MET A 9 2.96 7.79 -1.65
N VAL A 10 4.07 7.10 -1.39
CA VAL A 10 5.39 7.73 -1.26
C VAL A 10 5.80 8.39 -2.59
N ALA A 11 5.62 7.70 -3.71
CA ALA A 11 5.92 8.25 -5.04
C ALA A 11 5.03 9.46 -5.38
N VAL A 12 3.75 9.42 -5.04
CA VAL A 12 2.82 10.56 -5.20
C VAL A 12 3.25 11.75 -4.33
N ALA A 13 3.62 11.51 -3.06
CA ALA A 13 4.12 12.57 -2.19
C ALA A 13 5.40 13.21 -2.77
N ARG A 14 6.30 12.39 -3.32
CA ARG A 14 7.52 12.87 -4.01
C ARG A 14 7.19 13.69 -5.27
N LEU A 15 6.29 13.21 -6.10
CA LEU A 15 5.86 13.85 -7.34
C LEU A 15 5.25 15.24 -7.07
N LEU A 16 4.44 15.34 -6.01
CA LEU A 16 3.76 16.58 -5.63
C LEU A 16 4.60 17.48 -4.71
N ASN A 17 5.79 17.03 -4.31
CA ASN A 17 6.65 17.68 -3.32
C ASN A 17 5.91 18.00 -2.00
N LEU A 18 5.18 17.00 -1.49
CA LEU A 18 4.37 17.11 -0.28
C LEU A 18 4.95 16.29 0.87
N THR A 19 4.55 16.65 2.09
CA THR A 19 4.83 15.85 3.29
C THR A 19 3.89 14.66 3.36
N LEU A 20 4.44 13.48 3.62
CA LEU A 20 3.69 12.26 3.85
C LEU A 20 3.49 12.03 5.35
N PHE A 21 2.30 11.58 5.74
CA PHE A 21 2.07 11.05 7.08
C PHE A 21 2.34 9.56 7.09
N VAL A 22 2.89 9.04 8.20
CA VAL A 22 3.02 7.59 8.38
C VAL A 22 1.64 6.94 8.10
N PRO A 23 1.57 5.94 7.20
CA PRO A 23 0.30 5.38 6.75
C PRO A 23 -0.52 4.78 7.89
N GLU A 24 -1.85 4.85 7.74
CA GLU A 24 -2.78 4.07 8.55
C GLU A 24 -3.11 2.78 7.81
N LEU A 25 -3.06 1.65 8.52
CA LEU A 25 -3.49 0.37 7.97
C LEU A 25 -5.00 0.21 8.16
N ASP A 26 -5.65 -0.38 7.15
CA ASP A 26 -7.08 -0.59 7.23
C ASP A 26 -7.43 -1.70 8.23
N LYS A 27 -8.19 -1.33 9.25
CA LYS A 27 -8.64 -2.22 10.33
C LYS A 27 -10.05 -2.77 10.11
N LYS A 28 -10.72 -2.35 9.03
CA LYS A 28 -12.13 -2.65 8.75
C LYS A 28 -12.34 -3.68 7.64
N SER A 29 -11.27 -4.07 6.95
CA SER A 29 -11.31 -5.08 5.88
C SER A 29 -11.29 -6.51 6.42
N PHE A 30 -11.26 -7.46 5.48
CA PHE A 30 -11.36 -8.90 5.63
C PHE A 30 -10.62 -9.50 6.85
N TRP A 31 -9.42 -9.00 7.16
CA TRP A 31 -8.59 -9.57 8.23
C TRP A 31 -8.92 -9.03 9.63
N ALA A 32 -9.71 -7.94 9.72
CA ALA A 32 -10.07 -7.25 10.97
C ALA A 32 -8.89 -7.03 11.94
N ASP A 33 -7.68 -6.86 11.39
CA ASP A 33 -6.45 -6.77 12.15
C ASP A 33 -6.35 -5.39 12.83
N PRO A 34 -6.24 -5.33 14.18
CA PRO A 34 -6.13 -4.07 14.89
C PRO A 34 -4.74 -3.45 14.81
N SER A 35 -3.75 -4.13 14.23
CA SER A 35 -2.36 -3.69 14.14
C SER A 35 -2.24 -2.33 13.45
N THR A 36 -1.35 -1.51 13.99
CA THR A 36 -0.95 -0.24 13.40
C THR A 36 0.27 -0.44 12.51
N PHE A 37 0.59 0.58 11.70
CA PHE A 37 1.80 0.55 10.87
C PHE A 37 3.06 0.28 11.69
N GLY A 38 3.16 0.83 12.90
CA GLY A 38 4.32 0.65 13.78
C GLY A 38 4.40 -0.69 14.48
N ASP A 39 3.30 -1.46 14.51
CA ASP A 39 3.32 -2.84 15.02
C ASP A 39 3.94 -3.79 14.00
N ILE A 40 3.79 -3.48 12.71
CA ILE A 40 4.28 -4.31 11.59
C ILE A 40 5.64 -3.82 11.08
N PHE A 41 5.82 -2.52 10.87
CA PHE A 41 7.02 -1.94 10.26
C PHE A 41 7.78 -1.02 11.22
N ASP A 42 9.10 -0.99 11.08
CA ASP A 42 9.95 -0.05 11.80
C ASP A 42 9.74 1.38 11.27
N VAL A 43 8.95 2.16 12.00
CA VAL A 43 8.61 3.55 11.65
C VAL A 43 9.84 4.45 11.56
N ARG A 44 10.85 4.24 12.41
CA ARG A 44 12.05 5.10 12.42
C ARG A 44 12.87 4.81 11.17
N HIS A 45 13.13 3.54 10.90
CA HIS A 45 13.81 3.11 9.68
C HIS A 45 13.07 3.58 8.42
N PHE A 46 11.74 3.48 8.39
CA PHE A 46 10.95 3.97 7.26
C PHE A 46 11.12 5.48 7.01
N ILE A 47 11.11 6.30 8.07
CA ILE A 47 11.32 7.75 7.96
C ILE A 47 12.76 8.06 7.55
N ASP A 48 13.74 7.45 8.22
CA ASP A 48 15.16 7.75 8.03
C ASP A 48 15.67 7.30 6.66
N SER A 49 15.22 6.15 6.17
CA SER A 49 15.61 5.60 4.85
C SER A 49 15.09 6.40 3.66
N LEU A 50 14.05 7.22 3.87
CA LEU A 50 13.40 8.04 2.84
C LEU A 50 13.63 9.55 3.02
N ARG A 51 14.42 9.96 4.03
CA ARG A 51 14.61 11.37 4.42
C ARG A 51 15.12 12.28 3.30
N ASP A 52 15.93 11.73 2.40
CA ASP A 52 16.55 12.45 1.28
C ASP A 52 15.61 12.52 0.06
N GLU A 53 14.51 11.77 0.09
CA GLU A 53 13.51 11.70 -0.99
C GLU A 53 12.25 12.49 -0.64
N ILE A 54 11.67 12.25 0.54
CA ILE A 54 10.44 12.90 0.99
C ILE A 54 10.47 13.21 2.48
N HIS A 55 9.73 14.24 2.87
CA HIS A 55 9.51 14.53 4.29
C HIS A 55 8.36 13.68 4.83
N ILE A 56 8.63 12.92 5.90
CA ILE A 56 7.64 12.03 6.53
C ILE A 56 7.47 12.42 8.00
N ILE A 57 6.22 12.55 8.44
CA ILE A 57 5.87 12.86 9.83
C ILE A 57 4.91 11.82 10.42
N LYS A 58 5.06 11.55 11.73
CA LYS A 58 4.38 10.43 12.40
C LYS A 58 2.87 10.57 12.53
N SER A 59 2.37 11.80 12.69
CA SER A 59 0.96 12.03 12.98
C SER A 59 0.52 13.42 12.55
N LEU A 60 -0.75 13.55 12.19
CA LEU A 60 -1.36 14.82 11.84
C LEU A 60 -1.31 15.81 13.02
N PRO A 61 -0.75 17.03 12.85
CA PRO A 61 -0.78 18.05 13.89
C PRO A 61 -2.22 18.39 14.27
N LYS A 62 -2.51 18.50 15.58
CA LYS A 62 -3.86 18.75 16.13
C LYS A 62 -4.59 19.98 15.57
N LYS A 63 -3.85 20.93 14.97
CA LYS A 63 -4.40 22.13 14.30
C LYS A 63 -5.17 21.83 13.01
N PHE A 64 -4.92 20.67 12.40
CA PHE A 64 -5.59 20.22 11.19
C PHE A 64 -6.54 19.07 11.55
N ASN A 65 -7.78 19.39 11.94
CA ASN A 65 -8.80 18.39 12.25
C ASN A 65 -9.99 18.56 11.30
N ARG A 66 -10.81 17.52 11.11
CA ARG A 66 -12.04 17.60 10.26
C ARG A 66 -12.92 18.82 10.57
N LYS A 67 -12.97 19.23 11.84
CA LYS A 67 -13.76 20.37 12.31
C LYS A 67 -13.26 21.72 11.79
N THR A 68 -12.00 21.83 11.38
CA THR A 68 -11.40 23.09 10.88
C THR A 68 -11.52 23.25 9.36
N GLY A 69 -12.19 22.31 8.67
CA GLY A 69 -12.38 22.35 7.20
C GLY A 69 -11.14 22.05 6.38
N GLY A 70 -9.99 21.81 7.03
CA GLY A 70 -8.70 21.55 6.40
C GLY A 70 -8.37 20.06 6.19
N LEU A 71 -9.36 19.21 5.97
CA LEU A 71 -9.14 17.79 5.65
C LEU A 71 -10.13 17.32 4.58
N LEU A 72 -9.59 16.86 3.45
CA LEU A 72 -10.36 16.13 2.44
C LEU A 72 -10.09 14.64 2.58
N VAL A 73 -11.15 13.83 2.63
CA VAL A 73 -11.05 12.37 2.52
C VAL A 73 -11.59 11.97 1.17
N MET A 74 -10.78 11.31 0.34
CA MET A 74 -11.20 10.89 -0.99
C MET A 74 -10.47 9.63 -1.44
N PRO A 75 -11.10 8.77 -2.25
CA PRO A 75 -10.40 7.69 -2.91
C PRO A 75 -9.59 8.25 -4.09
N PRO A 76 -8.34 7.80 -4.34
CA PRO A 76 -7.66 8.11 -5.59
C PRO A 76 -8.39 7.43 -6.76
N VAL A 77 -8.29 7.96 -7.98
CA VAL A 77 -8.79 7.25 -9.18
C VAL A 77 -7.81 6.12 -9.54
N SER A 78 -8.31 4.91 -9.80
CA SER A 78 -7.48 3.74 -10.12
C SER A 78 -6.66 3.95 -11.39
N TRP A 79 -5.42 3.42 -11.43
CA TRP A 79 -4.50 3.53 -12.57
C TRP A 79 -4.25 4.97 -13.06
N SER A 80 -4.29 5.94 -12.15
CA SER A 80 -4.12 7.35 -12.50
C SER A 80 -2.70 7.67 -12.94
N SER A 81 -2.59 8.53 -13.94
CA SER A 81 -1.31 9.06 -14.43
C SER A 81 -0.76 10.17 -13.53
N GLU A 82 0.52 10.53 -13.73
CA GLU A 82 1.13 11.70 -13.06
C GLU A 82 0.30 12.98 -13.27
N LYS A 83 -0.29 13.16 -14.47
CA LYS A 83 -1.13 14.31 -14.79
C LYS A 83 -2.35 14.43 -13.89
N TYR A 84 -2.98 13.31 -13.52
CA TYR A 84 -4.12 13.33 -12.58
C TYR A 84 -3.70 13.91 -11.23
N TYR A 85 -2.57 13.46 -10.69
CA TYR A 85 -2.08 13.95 -9.41
C TYR A 85 -1.68 15.43 -9.49
N LEU A 86 -0.99 15.84 -10.55
CA LEU A 86 -0.56 17.23 -10.74
C LEU A 86 -1.72 18.19 -11.01
N GLN A 87 -2.72 17.78 -11.80
CA GLN A 87 -3.78 18.68 -12.27
C GLN A 87 -5.07 18.59 -11.45
N GLN A 88 -5.33 17.49 -10.74
CA GLN A 88 -6.55 17.32 -9.95
C GLN A 88 -6.27 17.25 -8.45
N VAL A 89 -5.27 16.47 -8.03
CA VAL A 89 -4.98 16.30 -6.59
C VAL A 89 -4.28 17.54 -6.01
N LEU A 90 -3.27 18.08 -6.69
CA LEU A 90 -2.49 19.21 -6.19
C LEU A 90 -3.34 20.48 -5.97
N PRO A 91 -4.30 20.85 -6.85
CA PRO A 91 -5.24 21.93 -6.56
C PRO A 91 -6.14 21.67 -5.35
N LEU A 92 -6.59 20.42 -5.15
CA LEU A 92 -7.36 20.04 -3.97
C LEU A 92 -6.51 20.18 -2.69
N PHE A 93 -5.24 19.82 -2.74
CA PHE A 93 -4.33 20.00 -1.60
C PHE A 93 -4.19 21.48 -1.25
N SER A 94 -4.10 22.36 -2.25
CA SER A 94 -4.02 23.81 -2.04
C SER A 94 -5.24 24.37 -1.29
N LYS A 95 -6.44 23.81 -1.57
CA LYS A 95 -7.71 24.17 -0.92
C LYS A 95 -7.85 23.58 0.48
N TYR A 96 -7.58 22.28 0.65
CA TYR A 96 -7.88 21.56 1.90
C TYR A 96 -6.68 21.41 2.84
N LYS A 97 -5.44 21.67 2.42
CA LYS A 97 -4.19 21.54 3.20
C LYS A 97 -3.81 20.12 3.63
N VAL A 98 -4.77 19.21 3.78
CA VAL A 98 -4.55 17.81 4.09
C VAL A 98 -5.49 16.96 3.25
N ILE A 99 -4.93 15.95 2.59
CA ILE A 99 -5.69 14.92 1.86
C ILE A 99 -5.42 13.58 2.52
N HIS A 100 -6.48 12.90 2.93
CA HIS A 100 -6.44 11.51 3.36
C HIS A 100 -7.01 10.66 2.24
N PHE A 101 -6.13 9.95 1.55
CA PHE A 101 -6.54 8.94 0.58
C PHE A 101 -7.04 7.69 1.28
N ASN A 102 -8.34 7.40 1.15
CA ASN A 102 -8.87 6.12 1.59
C ASN A 102 -8.82 5.11 0.43
N LYS A 103 -8.50 3.84 0.74
CA LYS A 103 -8.35 2.75 -0.24
C LYS A 103 -7.29 3.07 -1.30
N THR A 104 -6.03 2.71 -1.07
CA THR A 104 -4.89 3.08 -1.96
C THR A 104 -4.37 1.89 -2.79
N ASP A 105 -5.23 0.91 -3.05
CA ASP A 105 -4.96 -0.28 -3.87
C ASP A 105 -4.55 0.07 -5.32
N THR A 106 -3.24 0.08 -5.57
CA THR A 106 -2.57 0.17 -6.90
C THR A 106 -3.06 1.30 -7.81
N ARG A 107 -3.04 2.54 -7.32
CA ARG A 107 -3.70 3.67 -7.98
C ARG A 107 -2.77 4.61 -8.74
N LEU A 108 -1.46 4.39 -8.69
CA LEU A 108 -0.51 5.05 -9.60
C LEU A 108 -0.24 4.12 -10.79
N GLY A 109 -0.55 4.58 -12.00
CA GLY A 109 -0.35 3.78 -13.21
C GLY A 109 1.12 3.40 -13.41
N ASN A 110 1.40 2.16 -13.80
CA ASN A 110 2.79 1.70 -14.00
C ASN A 110 3.44 2.28 -15.27
N ASN A 111 2.63 2.67 -16.26
CA ASN A 111 3.11 3.16 -17.54
C ASN A 111 3.31 4.68 -17.50
N GLY A 112 4.40 5.15 -18.13
CA GLY A 112 4.68 6.57 -18.26
C GLY A 112 5.24 7.24 -17.01
N LEU A 113 5.59 6.48 -15.97
CA LEU A 113 6.33 6.99 -14.82
C LEU A 113 7.81 7.16 -15.14
N SER A 114 8.41 8.23 -14.61
CA SER A 114 9.87 8.42 -14.70
C SER A 114 10.64 7.27 -14.02
N SER A 115 11.85 7.00 -14.51
CA SER A 115 12.73 5.96 -13.92
C SER A 115 13.02 6.23 -12.44
N GLU A 116 13.14 7.50 -12.06
CA GLU A 116 13.38 7.89 -10.66
C GLU A 116 12.20 7.56 -9.75
N LEU A 117 10.96 7.82 -10.17
CA LEU A 117 9.78 7.40 -9.40
C LEU A 117 9.67 5.88 -9.29
N GLN A 118 10.01 5.14 -10.34
CA GLN A 118 10.02 3.68 -10.28
C GLN A 118 11.08 3.14 -9.31
N LYS A 119 12.30 3.70 -9.35
CA LYS A 119 13.36 3.36 -8.39
C LYS A 119 12.94 3.68 -6.96
N LEU A 120 12.27 4.81 -6.74
CA LEU A 120 11.74 5.17 -5.42
C LEU A 120 10.69 4.14 -4.95
N ARG A 121 9.76 3.72 -5.81
CA ARG A 121 8.78 2.68 -5.46
C ARG A 121 9.46 1.39 -5.04
N CYS A 122 10.47 0.94 -5.79
CA CYS A 122 11.27 -0.22 -5.45
C CYS A 122 12.01 -0.04 -4.12
N ARG A 123 12.68 1.10 -3.91
CA ARG A 123 13.38 1.43 -2.66
C ARG A 123 12.43 1.35 -1.47
N VAL A 124 11.24 1.93 -1.58
CA VAL A 124 10.24 1.86 -0.51
C VAL A 124 9.87 0.41 -0.21
N ASN A 125 9.57 -0.35 -1.26
CA ASN A 125 9.06 -1.71 -1.14
C ASN A 125 10.09 -2.70 -0.56
N PHE A 126 11.36 -2.57 -0.92
CA PHE A 126 12.40 -3.55 -0.59
C PHE A 126 13.39 -3.07 0.48
N GLN A 127 13.46 -1.76 0.75
CA GLN A 127 14.42 -1.21 1.71
C GLN A 127 13.74 -0.43 2.84
N ALA A 128 12.78 0.45 2.54
CA ALA A 128 12.18 1.31 3.57
C ALA A 128 11.14 0.57 4.43
N LEU A 129 10.35 -0.32 3.83
CA LEU A 129 9.36 -1.15 4.53
C LEU A 129 10.04 -2.35 5.19
N LYS A 130 10.74 -2.09 6.29
CA LYS A 130 11.36 -3.11 7.12
C LYS A 130 10.41 -3.52 8.25
N PHE A 131 10.24 -4.82 8.47
CA PHE A 131 9.43 -5.32 9.57
C PHE A 131 10.02 -4.93 10.93
N THR A 132 9.21 -4.93 11.99
CA THR A 132 9.70 -4.76 13.35
C THR A 132 10.69 -5.87 13.73
N ALA A 133 11.63 -5.56 14.61
CA ALA A 133 12.66 -6.52 15.04
C ALA A 133 12.08 -7.83 15.59
N GLN A 134 10.89 -7.78 16.20
CA GLN A 134 10.20 -8.96 16.72
C GLN A 134 9.73 -9.90 15.59
N ILE A 135 9.14 -9.34 14.53
CA ILE A 135 8.70 -10.09 13.36
C ILE A 135 9.91 -10.65 12.60
N GLU A 136 10.96 -9.85 12.39
CA GLU A 136 12.18 -10.32 11.74
C GLU A 136 12.87 -11.44 12.54
N ALA A 137 12.97 -11.30 13.86
CA ALA A 137 13.57 -12.33 14.71
C ALA A 137 12.77 -13.64 14.66
N LEU A 138 11.43 -13.56 14.68
CA LEU A 138 10.58 -14.73 14.54
C LEU A 138 10.74 -15.40 13.18
N GLY A 139 10.74 -14.61 12.09
CA GLY A 139 10.95 -15.11 10.73
C GLY A 139 12.31 -15.78 10.57
N ASN A 140 13.38 -15.15 11.04
CA ASN A 140 14.74 -15.70 11.00
C ASN A 140 14.85 -16.99 11.81
N LYS A 141 14.21 -17.06 12.99
CA LYS A 141 14.17 -18.28 13.80
C LYS A 141 13.48 -19.43 13.06
N LEU A 142 12.35 -19.16 12.41
CA LEU A 142 11.62 -20.16 11.63
C LEU A 142 12.46 -20.67 10.46
N VAL A 143 13.13 -19.77 9.73
CA VAL A 143 14.04 -20.13 8.64
C VAL A 143 15.21 -20.98 9.15
N SER A 144 15.83 -20.61 10.27
CA SER A 144 16.94 -21.37 10.88
C SER A 144 16.52 -22.81 11.17
N ILE A 145 15.35 -23.01 11.79
CA ILE A 145 14.82 -24.35 12.12
C ILE A 145 14.61 -25.18 10.84
N LEU A 146 14.04 -24.59 9.79
CA LEU A 146 13.83 -25.30 8.52
C LEU A 146 15.15 -25.67 7.84
N GLN A 147 16.14 -24.78 7.87
CA GLN A 147 17.48 -25.02 7.32
C GLN A 147 18.23 -26.13 8.06
N GLU A 148 18.09 -26.21 9.39
CA GLU A 148 18.65 -27.29 10.20
C GLU A 148 18.07 -28.66 9.85
N GLN A 149 16.81 -28.72 9.40
CA GLN A 149 16.15 -29.95 8.95
C GLN A 149 16.48 -30.33 7.49
N GLY A 150 17.13 -29.44 6.75
CA GLY A 150 17.56 -29.66 5.37
C GLY A 150 17.14 -28.55 4.42
N SER A 151 17.27 -28.83 3.13
CA SER A 151 16.81 -27.90 2.09
C SER A 151 15.28 -27.85 2.06
N PHE A 152 14.71 -26.66 1.97
CA PHE A 152 13.27 -26.45 1.91
C PHE A 152 12.88 -25.52 0.76
N MET A 153 11.61 -25.59 0.34
CA MET A 153 11.01 -24.69 -0.64
C MET A 153 9.79 -24.02 -0.01
N THR A 154 9.64 -22.71 -0.24
CA THR A 154 8.47 -21.96 0.22
C THR A 154 7.61 -21.57 -0.97
N VAL A 155 6.31 -21.84 -0.89
CA VAL A 155 5.32 -21.44 -1.88
C VAL A 155 4.24 -20.62 -1.18
N HIS A 156 4.09 -19.36 -1.58
CA HIS A 156 3.00 -18.50 -1.11
C HIS A 156 1.82 -18.60 -2.08
N LEU A 157 0.79 -19.36 -1.69
CA LEU A 157 -0.44 -19.52 -2.45
C LEU A 157 -1.48 -18.52 -1.95
N ARG A 158 -1.77 -17.47 -2.72
CA ARG A 158 -2.84 -16.52 -2.41
C ARG A 158 -4.15 -17.02 -3.03
N TYR A 159 -4.99 -17.64 -2.20
CA TYR A 159 -6.29 -18.20 -2.60
C TYR A 159 -7.43 -17.32 -2.10
N GLU A 160 -7.50 -16.09 -2.60
CA GLU A 160 -8.59 -15.14 -2.30
C GLU A 160 -9.53 -15.02 -3.52
N MET A 161 -10.81 -14.71 -3.27
CA MET A 161 -11.84 -14.66 -4.32
C MET A 161 -11.51 -13.64 -5.43
N ASP A 162 -10.85 -12.53 -5.10
CA ASP A 162 -10.38 -11.53 -6.07
C ASP A 162 -9.31 -12.11 -7.01
N MET A 163 -8.36 -12.88 -6.46
CA MET A 163 -7.32 -13.55 -7.24
C MET A 163 -7.88 -14.69 -8.10
N LEU A 164 -8.83 -15.46 -7.57
CA LEU A 164 -9.52 -16.53 -8.32
C LEU A 164 -10.34 -15.94 -9.47
N ALA A 165 -11.11 -14.89 -9.18
CA ALA A 165 -11.81 -14.14 -10.20
C ALA A 165 -10.81 -13.65 -11.25
N PHE A 166 -9.72 -12.97 -10.88
CA PHE A 166 -8.75 -12.48 -11.86
C PHE A 166 -8.09 -13.59 -12.70
N SER A 167 -7.80 -14.75 -12.11
CA SER A 167 -7.07 -15.84 -12.78
C SER A 167 -7.81 -16.47 -13.96
N GLY A 168 -9.13 -16.27 -14.07
CA GLY A 168 -9.91 -16.96 -15.09
C GLY A 168 -10.28 -18.40 -14.75
N CYS A 169 -9.61 -19.03 -13.78
CA CYS A 169 -9.75 -20.44 -13.45
C CYS A 169 -11.10 -20.74 -12.79
N THR A 170 -11.80 -21.77 -13.28
CA THR A 170 -13.04 -22.31 -12.70
C THR A 170 -12.91 -23.81 -12.40
N HIS A 171 -11.68 -24.35 -12.42
CA HIS A 171 -11.44 -25.75 -12.18
C HIS A 171 -11.82 -26.12 -10.74
N GLY A 172 -12.74 -27.07 -10.58
CA GLY A 172 -13.26 -27.48 -9.27
C GLY A 172 -14.39 -26.58 -8.73
N CYS A 173 -14.77 -25.52 -9.44
CA CYS A 173 -15.95 -24.72 -9.10
C CYS A 173 -17.23 -25.39 -9.61
N SER A 174 -18.32 -25.23 -8.85
CA SER A 174 -19.68 -25.43 -9.36
C SER A 174 -20.04 -24.38 -10.42
N GLU A 175 -21.15 -24.58 -11.13
CA GLU A 175 -21.65 -23.60 -12.10
C GLU A 175 -21.96 -22.26 -11.41
N ASP A 176 -22.60 -22.29 -10.23
CA ASP A 176 -22.94 -21.09 -9.47
C ASP A 176 -21.70 -20.30 -9.02
N GLU A 177 -20.69 -20.98 -8.48
CA GLU A 177 -19.42 -20.36 -8.09
C GLU A 177 -18.66 -19.81 -9.32
N SER A 178 -18.71 -20.50 -10.45
CA SER A 178 -18.10 -20.05 -11.70
C SER A 178 -18.76 -18.77 -12.21
N GLN A 179 -20.09 -18.67 -12.11
CA GLN A 179 -20.83 -17.45 -12.45
C GLN A 179 -20.56 -16.32 -11.46
N GLU A 180 -20.42 -16.62 -10.18
CA GLU A 180 -20.04 -15.62 -9.17
C GLU A 180 -18.66 -15.04 -9.44
N LEU A 181 -17.64 -15.89 -9.66
CA LEU A 181 -16.29 -15.45 -10.01
C LEU A 181 -16.28 -14.65 -11.31
N LYS A 182 -17.09 -15.06 -12.30
CA LYS A 182 -17.25 -14.32 -13.55
C LYS A 182 -17.86 -12.94 -13.31
N ARG A 183 -18.89 -12.81 -12.46
CA ARG A 183 -19.46 -11.50 -12.10
C ARG A 183 -18.45 -10.62 -11.39
N MET A 184 -17.69 -11.17 -10.43
CA MET A 184 -16.66 -10.43 -9.71
C MET A 184 -15.59 -9.84 -10.64
N ARG A 185 -15.19 -10.56 -11.70
CA ARG A 185 -14.27 -10.04 -12.74
C ARG A 185 -14.77 -8.76 -13.39
N PHE A 186 -16.07 -8.63 -13.66
CA PHE A 186 -16.62 -7.48 -14.37
C PHE A 186 -17.02 -6.33 -13.44
N VAL A 187 -17.09 -6.55 -12.12
CA VAL A 187 -17.41 -5.53 -11.11
C VAL A 187 -16.13 -4.90 -10.51
N ALA A 188 -15.01 -5.61 -10.54
CA ALA A 188 -13.73 -5.15 -10.00
C ALA A 188 -12.94 -4.19 -10.92
N TYR A 189 -13.48 -3.81 -12.09
CA TYR A 189 -12.87 -2.91 -13.08
C TYR A 189 -13.85 -1.85 -13.58
#